data_AF-A0A7G9YJX7-F1
#
_entry.id   AF-A0A7G9YJX7-F1
#
_cell.length_a   1.000
_cell.length_b   1.000
_cell.length_c   1.000
_cell.angle_alpha   90.00
_cell.angle_beta   90.00
_cell.angle_gamma   90.00
#
_symmetry.space_group_name_H-M   'P 1'
#
loop_
_entity.id
_entity.type
_entity.pdbx_description
1 polymer ?
#
loop_
_entity_poly.entity_id
_entity_poly.type
_entity_poly.pdbx_seq_one_letter_code
_entity_poly.pdbx_strand_id
1 'polypeptide(L)'
;MILKFHRAGQTSFKQVTRQRDTGGRDHWIFIAGRAAWREHEALVALHGSVAVPRCIDHNRHVVVMSVAPGIELSKTTVDDPGWFLDRIIEQVRKTYEFGFIHSDLSEYNVFVSPDGVEIIDWPGYVTTKHLQADYLLDRDVKNILTIFNRKYGTVRDHKKVVEYVKNE
;
A
#
# COMPACT_ATOMS: atom_id res chain seq x y z
N MET A 1 15.38 -10.83 -0.07
CA MET A 1 15.14 -9.76 -1.07
C MET A 1 14.05 -10.23 -2.03
N ILE A 2 13.21 -9.32 -2.52
CA ILE A 2 12.11 -9.57 -3.45
C ILE A 2 12.36 -8.78 -4.73
N LEU A 3 12.01 -9.36 -5.89
CA LEU A 3 11.87 -8.66 -7.16
C LEU A 3 10.38 -8.56 -7.50
N LYS A 4 9.81 -7.36 -7.45
CA LYS A 4 8.41 -7.11 -7.79
C LYS A 4 8.30 -6.63 -9.23
N PHE A 5 7.67 -7.43 -10.07
CA PHE A 5 7.39 -7.10 -11.47
C PHE A 5 6.00 -6.49 -11.59
N HIS A 6 5.92 -5.23 -12.00
CA HIS A 6 4.65 -4.60 -12.33
C HIS A 6 4.16 -5.09 -13.69
N ARG A 7 2.86 -5.43 -13.76
CA ARG A 7 2.21 -5.95 -14.97
C ARG A 7 0.94 -5.16 -15.33
N ALA A 8 0.79 -3.96 -14.78
CA ALA A 8 -0.35 -3.10 -15.07
C ALA A 8 -0.46 -2.85 -16.59
N GLY A 9 -1.66 -3.03 -17.14
CA GLY A 9 -1.92 -2.90 -18.57
C GLY A 9 -1.55 -4.12 -19.41
N GLN A 10 -1.02 -5.21 -18.85
CA GLN A 10 -0.91 -6.47 -19.61
C GLN A 10 -2.30 -7.04 -19.89
N THR A 11 -2.78 -6.90 -21.11
CA THR A 11 -3.87 -7.75 -21.62
C THR A 11 -3.34 -9.18 -21.75
N SER A 12 -4.10 -10.14 -21.23
CA SER A 12 -3.78 -11.57 -21.30
C SER A 12 -3.46 -11.99 -22.74
N PHE A 13 -2.32 -12.66 -22.93
CA PHE A 13 -1.85 -13.21 -24.21
C PHE A 13 -2.88 -14.09 -24.95
N LYS A 14 -3.97 -14.51 -24.28
CA LYS A 14 -5.04 -15.31 -24.90
C LYS A 14 -5.79 -14.63 -26.05
N GLN A 15 -5.62 -13.32 -26.27
CA GLN A 15 -6.26 -12.60 -27.39
C GLN A 15 -5.29 -12.04 -28.45
N VAL A 16 -3.96 -12.24 -28.32
CA VAL A 16 -2.99 -11.64 -29.26
C VAL A 16 -2.74 -12.55 -30.47
N THR A 17 -3.81 -12.92 -31.15
CA THR A 17 -3.76 -13.33 -32.55
C THR A 17 -4.45 -12.22 -33.34
N ARG A 18 -3.65 -11.28 -33.87
CA ARG A 18 -4.01 -10.13 -34.75
C ARG A 18 -3.86 -8.76 -34.07
N GLN A 19 -2.63 -8.26 -34.05
CA GLN A 19 -2.20 -6.93 -34.51
C GLN A 19 -0.79 -6.69 -33.97
N ARG A 20 0.10 -6.14 -34.80
CA ARG A 20 1.44 -5.75 -34.36
C ARG A 20 1.28 -4.63 -33.36
N ASP A 21 1.60 -4.89 -32.10
CA ASP A 21 1.56 -3.88 -31.05
C ASP A 21 2.65 -2.83 -31.34
N THR A 22 2.24 -1.60 -31.66
CA THR A 22 3.11 -0.53 -32.18
C THR A 22 3.80 0.28 -31.08
N GLY A 23 3.66 -0.09 -29.80
CA GLY A 23 4.51 0.44 -28.72
C GLY A 23 4.31 1.92 -28.40
N GLY A 24 3.07 2.40 -28.42
CA GLY A 24 2.73 3.78 -28.01
C GLY A 24 2.94 4.06 -26.51
N ARG A 25 2.73 5.30 -26.05
CA ARG A 25 2.88 5.69 -24.62
C ARG A 25 1.93 4.96 -23.67
N ASP A 26 0.83 4.44 -24.20
CA ASP A 26 -0.16 3.62 -23.47
C ASP A 26 0.16 2.12 -23.54
N HIS A 27 1.29 1.75 -24.13
CA HIS A 27 1.76 0.37 -24.12
C HIS A 27 2.03 -0.07 -22.68
N TRP A 28 1.66 -1.32 -22.37
CA TRP A 28 1.67 -1.87 -21.01
C TRP A 28 3.00 -1.70 -20.29
N ILE A 29 4.12 -1.74 -21.01
CA ILE A 29 5.46 -1.59 -20.42
C ILE A 29 5.69 -0.20 -19.80
N PHE A 30 5.10 0.85 -20.37
CA PHE A 30 5.21 2.21 -19.85
C PHE A 30 4.26 2.44 -18.67
N ILE A 31 3.07 1.84 -18.71
CA ILE A 31 2.12 1.86 -17.59
C ILE A 31 2.72 1.13 -16.39
N ALA A 32 3.20 -0.10 -16.60
CA ALA A 32 3.90 -0.88 -15.60
C ALA A 32 5.16 -0.19 -15.09
N GLY A 33 5.92 0.46 -15.99
CA GLY A 33 7.09 1.26 -15.61
C GLY A 33 6.76 2.44 -14.71
N ARG A 34 5.66 3.15 -15.00
CA ARG A 34 5.17 4.24 -14.14
C ARG A 34 4.74 3.73 -12.76
N ALA A 35 4.07 2.59 -12.70
CA ALA A 35 3.68 1.99 -11.42
C ALA A 35 4.91 1.62 -10.57
N ALA A 36 5.92 0.98 -11.18
CA ALA A 36 7.17 0.65 -10.50
C ALA A 36 7.92 1.90 -10.00
N TRP A 37 7.98 2.95 -10.81
CA TRP A 37 8.56 4.22 -10.41
C TRP A 37 7.85 4.83 -9.19
N ARG A 38 6.51 4.85 -9.19
CA ARG A 38 5.72 5.38 -8.07
C ARG A 38 5.94 4.60 -6.80
N GLU A 39 5.99 3.27 -6.87
CA GLU A 39 6.30 2.46 -5.69
C GLU A 39 7.72 2.72 -5.18
N HIS A 40 8.71 2.76 -6.08
CA HIS A 40 10.08 3.16 -5.70
C HIS A 40 10.12 4.53 -5.01
N GLU A 41 9.45 5.53 -5.57
CA GLU A 41 9.37 6.88 -5.02
C GLU A 41 8.80 6.90 -3.60
N ALA A 42 7.67 6.20 -3.38
CA ALA A 42 7.04 6.09 -2.07
C ALA A 42 7.94 5.35 -1.06
N LEU A 43 8.52 4.21 -1.44
CA LEU A 43 9.39 3.44 -0.55
C LEU A 43 10.64 4.23 -0.14
N VAL A 44 11.25 4.97 -1.06
CA VAL A 44 12.41 5.83 -0.75
C VAL A 44 12.01 6.98 0.18
N ALA A 45 10.86 7.62 -0.06
CA ALA A 45 10.41 8.76 0.74
C ALA A 45 9.99 8.38 2.17
N LEU A 46 9.39 7.20 2.34
CA LEU A 46 8.80 6.76 3.60
C LEU A 46 9.77 5.95 4.49
N HIS A 47 10.80 5.34 3.89
CA HIS A 47 11.72 4.47 4.60
C HIS A 47 12.46 5.19 5.74
N GLY A 48 12.52 4.54 6.91
CA GLY A 48 13.13 5.06 8.13
C GLY A 48 12.16 5.78 9.07
N SER A 49 11.03 6.25 8.54
CA SER A 49 9.99 6.93 9.34
C SER A 49 8.72 6.09 9.44
N VAL A 50 8.32 5.45 8.35
CA VAL A 50 7.19 4.53 8.24
C VAL A 50 7.71 3.11 8.07
N ALA A 51 7.01 2.14 8.64
CA ALA A 51 7.27 0.73 8.39
C ALA A 51 6.82 0.34 6.96
N VAL A 52 7.77 0.44 6.03
CA VAL A 52 7.67 0.03 4.63
C VAL A 52 8.92 -0.76 4.23
N PRO A 53 8.85 -1.61 3.19
CA PRO A 53 10.04 -2.30 2.69
C PRO A 53 11.14 -1.33 2.30
N ARG A 54 12.38 -1.68 2.61
CA ARG A 54 13.54 -0.95 2.11
C ARG A 54 13.65 -1.15 0.61
N CYS A 55 13.52 -0.06 -0.14
CA CYS A 55 13.85 -0.05 -1.57
C CYS A 55 15.37 -0.22 -1.75
N ILE A 56 15.77 -1.16 -2.61
CA ILE A 56 17.17 -1.47 -2.91
C ILE A 56 17.54 -0.89 -4.28
N ASP A 57 16.70 -1.13 -5.29
CA ASP A 57 16.91 -0.65 -6.66
C ASP A 57 15.58 -0.65 -7.43
N HIS A 58 15.54 0.07 -8.55
CA HIS A 58 14.41 0.10 -9.46
C HIS A 58 14.90 0.20 -10.92
N ASN A 59 14.36 -0.65 -11.79
CA ASN A 59 14.63 -0.59 -13.21
C ASN A 59 13.37 -0.89 -14.03
N ARG A 60 12.96 0.08 -14.85
CA ARG A 60 11.77 0.02 -15.72
C ARG A 60 10.50 -0.31 -14.92
N HIS A 61 10.04 -1.56 -14.97
CA HIS A 61 8.80 -2.04 -14.37
C HIS A 61 9.07 -2.98 -13.19
N VAL A 62 10.30 -2.97 -12.67
CA VAL A 62 10.75 -3.86 -11.60
C VAL A 62 11.28 -3.03 -10.44
N VAL A 63 10.81 -3.35 -9.24
CA VAL A 63 11.34 -2.81 -7.97
C VAL A 63 12.00 -3.95 -7.21
N VAL A 64 13.21 -3.71 -6.73
CA VAL A 64 13.95 -4.60 -5.82
C VAL A 64 13.83 -4.05 -4.41
N MET A 65 13.34 -4.86 -3.48
CA MET A 65 13.09 -4.42 -2.11
C MET A 65 13.38 -5.51 -1.06
N SER A 66 13.45 -5.13 0.21
CA SER A 66 13.50 -6.08 1.33
C SER A 66 12.24 -6.95 1.38
N VAL A 67 12.34 -8.07 2.08
CA VAL A 67 11.17 -8.89 2.39
C VAL A 67 10.48 -8.24 3.58
N ALA A 68 9.20 -7.91 3.46
CA ALA A 68 8.39 -7.50 4.61
C ALA A 68 8.32 -8.67 5.61
N PRO A 69 8.67 -8.47 6.89
CA PRO A 69 8.67 -9.54 7.87
C PRO A 69 7.24 -9.98 8.19
N GLY A 70 7.08 -11.27 8.51
CA GLY A 70 5.82 -11.83 8.96
C GLY A 70 4.91 -12.31 7.83
N ILE A 71 3.59 -12.27 8.09
CA ILE A 71 2.56 -12.85 7.24
C ILE A 71 1.52 -11.78 6.91
N GLU A 72 0.98 -11.85 5.70
CA GLU A 72 -0.13 -11.01 5.26
C GLU A 72 -1.34 -11.13 6.22
N LEU A 73 -1.88 -10.00 6.67
CA LEU A 73 -2.99 -9.92 7.63
C LEU A 73 -4.25 -10.64 7.14
N SER A 74 -4.44 -10.77 5.82
CA SER A 74 -5.55 -11.54 5.24
C SER A 74 -5.44 -13.04 5.58
N LYS A 75 -4.21 -13.59 5.65
CA LYS A 75 -3.89 -15.02 5.77
C LYS A 75 -3.58 -15.48 7.19
N THR A 76 -3.53 -14.56 8.15
CA THR A 76 -3.23 -14.88 9.55
C THR A 76 -4.27 -14.30 10.49
N THR A 77 -4.26 -14.82 11.71
CA THR A 77 -4.86 -14.19 12.89
C THR A 77 -3.76 -13.57 13.74
N VAL A 78 -4.12 -12.61 14.59
CA VAL A 78 -3.20 -11.96 15.54
C VAL A 78 -3.71 -12.15 16.96
N ASP A 79 -2.79 -12.26 17.92
CA ASP A 79 -3.13 -12.54 19.32
C ASP A 79 -3.67 -11.31 20.06
N ASP A 80 -3.19 -10.11 19.71
CA ASP A 80 -3.68 -8.83 20.24
C ASP A 80 -4.16 -7.91 19.10
N PRO A 81 -5.43 -8.08 18.66
CA PRO A 81 -6.00 -7.27 17.59
C PRO A 81 -6.00 -5.77 17.89
N GLY A 82 -6.12 -5.37 19.15
CA GLY A 82 -6.10 -3.97 19.56
C GLY A 82 -4.75 -3.34 19.31
N TRP A 83 -3.68 -4.01 19.78
CA TRP A 83 -2.32 -3.55 19.57
C TRP A 83 -1.95 -3.46 18.09
N PHE A 84 -2.26 -4.50 17.29
CA PHE A 84 -1.97 -4.48 15.86
C PHE A 84 -2.75 -3.40 15.11
N LEU A 85 -4.02 -3.18 15.47
CA LEU A 85 -4.81 -2.11 14.89
C LEU A 85 -4.18 -0.74 15.18
N ASP A 86 -3.80 -0.48 16.42
CA ASP A 86 -3.19 0.77 16.83
C ASP A 86 -1.83 0.97 16.12
N ARG A 87 -1.04 -0.10 15.92
CA ARG A 87 0.20 -0.05 15.12
C ARG A 87 -0.04 0.31 13.65
N ILE A 88 -1.10 -0.23 13.03
CA ILE A 88 -1.46 0.10 11.63
C ILE A 88 -1.89 1.56 11.53
N ILE A 89 -2.76 2.01 12.43
CA ILE A 89 -3.23 3.41 12.46
C ILE A 89 -2.06 4.36 12.65
N GLU A 90 -1.09 4.03 13.50
CA GLU A 90 0.14 4.79 13.67
C GLU A 90 0.95 4.90 12.37
N GLN A 91 1.07 3.81 11.58
CA GLN A 91 1.73 3.90 10.28
C GLN A 91 0.94 4.79 9.31
N VAL A 92 -0.39 4.68 9.29
CA VAL A 92 -1.24 5.55 8.45
C VAL A 92 -1.06 7.02 8.80
N ARG A 93 -1.04 7.35 10.10
CA ARG A 93 -0.75 8.70 10.58
C ARG A 93 0.61 9.20 10.10
N LYS A 94 1.67 8.42 10.30
CA LYS A 94 3.01 8.81 9.84
C LYS A 94 3.05 8.99 8.32
N THR A 95 2.38 8.14 7.55
CA THR A 95 2.31 8.32 6.09
C THR A 95 1.64 9.64 5.72
N TYR A 96 0.56 9.99 6.42
CA TYR A 96 -0.16 11.24 6.22
C TYR A 96 0.70 12.46 6.58
N GLU A 97 1.45 12.40 7.70
CA GLU A 97 2.41 13.44 8.11
C GLU A 97 3.52 13.66 7.07
N PHE A 98 3.94 12.61 6.37
CA PHE A 98 4.88 12.70 5.24
C PHE A 98 4.24 13.18 3.93
N GLY A 99 2.93 13.42 3.92
CA GLY A 99 2.19 13.90 2.76
C GLY A 99 1.70 12.79 1.82
N PHE A 100 1.69 11.53 2.28
CA PHE A 100 1.28 10.35 1.50
C PHE A 100 0.00 9.72 2.07
N ILE A 101 -0.86 9.24 1.17
CA ILE A 101 -2.02 8.42 1.49
C ILE A 101 -1.92 7.17 0.62
N HIS A 102 -2.01 5.99 1.22
CA HIS A 102 -1.84 4.73 0.49
C HIS A 102 -2.84 4.59 -0.65
N SER A 103 -4.10 5.00 -0.44
CA SER A 103 -5.19 4.99 -1.41
C SER A 103 -5.54 3.63 -1.99
N ASP A 104 -5.18 2.55 -1.28
CA ASP A 104 -5.67 1.19 -1.53
C ASP A 104 -5.40 0.28 -0.31
N LEU A 105 -5.51 0.83 0.90
CA LEU A 105 -5.13 0.09 2.10
C LEU A 105 -6.17 -0.99 2.43
N SER A 106 -5.68 -2.21 2.66
CA SER A 106 -6.50 -3.40 2.95
C SER A 106 -5.70 -4.45 3.73
N GLU A 107 -6.34 -5.56 4.13
CA GLU A 107 -5.67 -6.67 4.80
C GLU A 107 -4.65 -7.42 3.94
N TYR A 108 -4.70 -7.25 2.62
CA TYR A 108 -3.78 -7.88 1.68
C TYR A 108 -2.44 -7.13 1.59
N ASN A 109 -2.43 -5.86 1.99
CA ASN A 109 -1.29 -4.95 1.85
C ASN A 109 -0.61 -4.66 3.20
N VAL A 110 -1.03 -5.35 4.26
CA VAL A 110 -0.47 -5.22 5.62
C VAL A 110 0.17 -6.55 6.01
N PHE A 111 1.46 -6.52 6.31
CA PHE A 111 2.19 -7.64 6.87
C PHE A 111 2.30 -7.47 8.39
N VAL A 112 2.08 -8.56 9.12
CA VAL A 112 2.13 -8.59 10.58
C VAL A 112 3.13 -9.62 11.07
N SER A 113 3.91 -9.22 12.07
CA SER A 113 4.91 -10.04 12.74
C SER A 113 4.89 -9.75 14.25
N PRO A 114 5.54 -10.57 15.09
CA PRO A 114 5.69 -10.26 16.51
C PRO A 114 6.34 -8.89 16.79
N ASP A 115 7.19 -8.41 15.88
CA ASP A 115 7.93 -7.15 16.02
C ASP A 115 7.14 -5.92 15.54
N GLY A 116 6.01 -6.11 14.85
CA GLY A 116 5.17 -5.01 14.35
C GLY A 116 4.50 -5.27 13.02
N VAL A 117 4.25 -4.17 12.30
CA VAL A 117 3.50 -4.16 11.04
C VAL A 117 4.29 -3.46 9.95
N GLU A 118 4.13 -3.90 8.71
CA GLU A 118 4.74 -3.27 7.54
C GLU A 118 3.70 -3.15 6.42
N ILE A 119 3.63 -1.97 5.77
CA ILE A 119 2.67 -1.69 4.70
C ILE A 119 3.39 -1.77 3.36
N ILE A 120 2.82 -2.54 2.43
CA ILE A 120 3.37 -2.79 1.09
C ILE A 120 2.41 -2.30 0.00
N ASP A 121 2.86 -2.37 -1.26
CA ASP A 121 2.06 -2.07 -2.44
C ASP A 121 1.66 -0.60 -2.58
N TRP A 122 2.69 0.24 -2.76
CA TRP A 122 2.55 1.68 -2.88
C TRP A 122 2.32 2.29 -4.28
N PRO A 123 2.23 1.59 -5.44
CA PRO A 123 2.21 2.27 -6.73
C PRO A 123 0.99 3.19 -6.92
N GLY A 124 -0.09 2.93 -6.18
CA GLY A 124 -1.34 3.68 -6.23
C GLY A 124 -1.39 4.96 -5.38
N TYR A 125 -0.41 5.22 -4.50
CA TYR A 125 -0.48 6.28 -3.49
C TYR A 125 -0.94 7.64 -4.04
N VAL A 126 -1.58 8.46 -3.22
CA VAL A 126 -1.86 9.86 -3.52
C VAL A 126 -1.19 10.77 -2.50
N THR A 127 -1.06 12.06 -2.84
CA THR A 127 -0.56 13.06 -1.90
C THR A 127 -1.70 13.67 -1.09
N THR A 128 -1.40 14.23 0.08
CA THR A 128 -2.39 14.96 0.90
C THR A 128 -2.97 16.21 0.22
N LYS A 129 -2.37 16.66 -0.89
CA LYS A 129 -2.85 17.77 -1.72
C LYS A 129 -3.82 17.34 -2.83
N HIS A 130 -4.05 16.04 -2.98
CA HIS A 130 -4.96 15.51 -4.00
C HIS A 130 -6.40 15.95 -3.72
N LEU A 131 -7.18 16.24 -4.77
CA LEU A 131 -8.59 16.70 -4.64
C LEU A 131 -9.47 15.74 -3.84
N GLN A 132 -9.13 14.44 -3.85
CA GLN A 132 -9.85 13.39 -3.14
C GLN A 132 -9.06 12.84 -1.94
N ALA A 133 -8.06 13.56 -1.43
CA ALA A 133 -7.20 13.10 -0.34
C ALA A 133 -8.02 12.66 0.88
N ASP A 134 -8.93 13.50 1.36
CA ASP A 134 -9.78 13.19 2.52
C ASP A 134 -10.60 11.92 2.31
N TYR A 135 -11.31 11.83 1.18
CA TYR A 135 -12.10 10.65 0.84
C TYR A 135 -11.26 9.36 0.81
N LEU A 136 -10.05 9.41 0.23
CA LEU A 136 -9.19 8.24 0.12
C LEU A 136 -8.63 7.82 1.49
N LEU A 137 -8.25 8.78 2.34
CA LEU A 137 -7.85 8.52 3.71
C LEU A 137 -9.00 7.90 4.51
N ASP A 138 -10.19 8.50 4.45
CA ASP A 138 -11.40 8.00 5.11
C ASP A 138 -11.68 6.55 4.73
N ARG A 139 -11.54 6.22 3.45
CA ARG A 139 -11.75 4.89 2.91
C ARG A 139 -10.69 3.90 3.39
N ASP A 140 -9.41 4.27 3.39
CA ASP A 140 -8.32 3.42 3.87
C ASP A 140 -8.50 3.10 5.36
N VAL A 141 -8.80 4.11 6.20
CA VAL A 141 -9.10 3.92 7.63
C VAL A 141 -10.33 3.02 7.80
N LYS A 142 -11.41 3.29 7.06
CA LYS A 142 -12.65 2.51 7.14
C LYS A 142 -12.41 1.04 6.77
N ASN A 143 -11.61 0.76 5.75
CA ASN A 143 -11.29 -0.61 5.33
C ASN A 143 -10.65 -1.38 6.48
N ILE A 144 -9.59 -0.83 7.06
CA ILE A 144 -8.88 -1.43 8.20
C ILE A 144 -9.83 -1.66 9.39
N LEU A 145 -10.59 -0.65 9.81
CA LEU A 145 -11.54 -0.78 10.92
C LEU A 145 -12.60 -1.86 10.64
N THR A 146 -13.09 -1.94 9.41
CA THR A 146 -14.11 -2.93 9.01
C THR A 146 -13.55 -4.34 9.12
N ILE A 147 -12.31 -4.57 8.69
CA ILE A 147 -11.69 -5.90 8.74
C ILE A 147 -11.45 -6.31 10.20
N PHE A 148 -10.96 -5.41 11.05
CA PHE A 148 -10.72 -5.70 12.45
C PHE A 148 -12.01 -5.97 13.23
N ASN A 149 -13.09 -5.22 12.93
CA ASN A 149 -14.40 -5.52 13.48
C ASN A 149 -14.90 -6.90 13.01
N ARG A 150 -14.81 -7.18 11.70
CA ARG A 150 -15.28 -8.46 11.12
C ARG A 150 -14.51 -9.68 11.65
N LYS A 151 -13.17 -9.59 11.74
CA LYS A 151 -12.32 -10.73 12.13
C LYS A 151 -12.21 -10.91 13.65
N TYR A 152 -12.22 -9.82 14.40
CA TYR A 152 -11.84 -9.83 15.83
C TYR A 152 -12.86 -9.14 16.75
N GLY A 153 -13.94 -8.57 16.24
CA GLY A 153 -14.89 -7.78 17.02
C GLY A 153 -14.29 -6.49 17.60
N THR A 154 -13.14 -6.05 17.11
CA THR A 154 -12.47 -4.84 17.59
C THR A 154 -13.09 -3.63 16.93
N VAL A 155 -13.77 -2.80 17.72
CA VAL A 155 -14.45 -1.59 17.25
C VAL A 155 -13.67 -0.35 17.68
N ARG A 156 -13.53 0.60 16.75
CA ARG A 156 -13.05 1.97 17.00
C ARG A 156 -13.98 2.95 16.32
N ASP A 157 -14.08 4.15 16.87
CA ASP A 157 -14.83 5.24 16.24
C ASP A 157 -14.05 5.75 15.02
N HIS A 158 -14.67 5.67 13.85
CA HIS A 158 -14.02 6.05 12.58
C HIS A 158 -13.61 7.52 12.55
N LYS A 159 -14.45 8.44 13.05
CA LYS A 159 -14.15 9.88 13.04
C LYS A 159 -12.95 10.20 13.93
N LYS A 160 -12.93 9.66 15.15
CA LYS A 160 -11.80 9.84 16.07
C LYS A 160 -10.48 9.32 15.51
N VAL A 161 -10.51 8.21 14.76
CA VAL A 161 -9.31 7.67 14.13
C VAL A 161 -8.84 8.57 12.99
N VAL A 162 -9.74 9.12 12.18
CA VAL A 162 -9.39 10.04 11.09
C VAL A 162 -8.84 11.36 11.65
N GLU A 163 -9.47 11.94 12.68
CA GLU A 163 -8.99 13.14 13.41
C GLU A 163 -7.58 12.88 13.97
N TYR A 164 -7.38 11.74 14.64
CA TYR A 164 -6.07 11.33 15.14
C TYR A 164 -5.00 11.22 14.05
N VAL A 165 -5.34 10.67 12.88
CA VAL A 165 -4.42 10.54 11.74
C VAL A 165 -4.06 11.91 11.16
N LYS A 166 -5.00 12.86 11.16
CA LYS A 166 -4.80 14.21 10.65
C LYS A 166 -4.09 15.15 11.63
N ASN A 167 -3.91 14.73 12.89
CA ASN A 167 -3.52 15.61 13.99
C ASN A 167 -4.50 16.76 14.24
N GLU A 168 -5.80 16.48 14.08
CA GLU A 168 -6.92 17.40 14.33
C GLU A 168 -7.66 17.06 15.64
#